data_AF-A0A525CK01-F1
#
_entry.id   AF-A0A525CK01-F1
#
_cell.length_a   1.000
_cell.length_b   1.000
_cell.length_c   1.000
_cell.angle_alpha   90.00
_cell.angle_beta   90.00
_cell.angle_gamma   90.00
#
_symmetry.space_group_name_H-M   'P 1'
#
loop_
_entity.id
_entity.type
_entity.pdbx_description
1 polymer ?
#
loop_
_entity_poly.entity_id
_entity_poly.type
_entity_poly.pdbx_seq_one_letter_code
_entity_poly.pdbx_strand_id
1 'polypeptide(L)'
;MRALGLTYLSENFRGLALVALALSALAGAAYLDVSEGLSLSFRFNDVLGGILSDMVDPDHEYFGPDRSGTGIDDFARVGVMVFGKTGFSIPLLYASLLGLTWLFFSMTFFQDRHRLALLVFLALGVYVTLRVAPTMPEDFSGLTEPRYFALLGLVPLLHLMLLAKDRFRPNQTMVLVALFQGAVMVLAVHVSIAVLWQAACLIVWCVGLALFTPGSPHRKWWAAWPAVVAVALVAGLFVLQHFRVQENGAEDSAGAHPLWHQALLGMALSAELAEAYSLSEINDAVADEAAKAWMDGHPDDVESWGLTGQAEWERAKREMVVEMARDHTGVFLGVLFKDKPLLLYRQAQWAAGLAPFDADRLHLTAAEREGHITSEEERALEGYYYNPLRWEVVAVLLLAAFLAGRPLWRQGLGLAAMCGCVLVFSFLPLMLTYPHLYLMGAFLTVLALTGYVLLVVVVLTPIMLVLRPKPSGLRG
;
A
#
# COMPACT_ATOMS: atom_id res chain seq x y z
N MET A 1 -36.39 -12.97 29.49
CA MET A 1 -34.96 -13.34 29.43
C MET A 1 -34.62 -14.29 28.26
N ARG A 2 -35.39 -15.36 27.96
CA ARG A 2 -35.09 -16.27 26.83
C ARG A 2 -35.10 -15.62 25.42
N ALA A 3 -35.93 -14.58 25.20
CA ALA A 3 -35.96 -13.86 23.92
C ALA A 3 -34.70 -13.02 23.64
N LEU A 4 -34.04 -12.49 24.67
CA LEU A 4 -32.82 -11.68 24.52
C LEU A 4 -31.61 -12.52 24.08
N GLY A 5 -31.51 -13.77 24.54
CA GLY A 5 -30.42 -14.68 24.18
C GLY A 5 -30.42 -15.13 22.71
N LEU A 6 -31.61 -15.35 22.12
CA LEU A 6 -31.73 -15.74 20.72
C LEU A 6 -31.38 -14.60 19.75
N THR A 7 -31.77 -13.36 20.06
CA THR A 7 -31.32 -12.18 19.31
C THR A 7 -29.79 -12.06 19.36
N TYR A 8 -29.19 -12.13 20.54
CA TYR A 8 -27.74 -11.99 20.70
C TYR A 8 -26.93 -13.04 19.91
N LEU A 9 -27.38 -14.30 19.92
CA LEU A 9 -26.77 -15.37 19.11
C LEU A 9 -26.90 -15.11 17.60
N SER A 10 -28.06 -14.65 17.14
CA SER A 10 -28.27 -14.31 15.72
C SER A 10 -27.42 -13.11 15.26
N GLU A 11 -27.12 -12.18 16.16
CA GLU A 11 -26.32 -10.99 15.86
C GLU A 11 -24.83 -11.32 15.73
N ASN A 12 -24.32 -12.18 16.61
CA ASN A 12 -22.92 -12.65 16.58
C ASN A 12 -22.65 -13.56 15.38
N PHE A 13 -23.64 -14.37 14.97
CA PHE A 13 -23.52 -15.23 13.79
C PHE A 13 -23.27 -14.42 12.51
N ARG A 14 -23.90 -13.24 12.36
CA ARG A 14 -23.69 -12.37 11.20
C ARG A 14 -22.30 -11.74 11.16
N GLY A 15 -21.76 -11.37 12.33
CA GLY A 15 -20.38 -10.88 12.44
C GLY A 15 -19.38 -11.98 12.04
N LEU A 16 -19.57 -13.19 12.56
CA LEU A 16 -18.76 -14.35 12.18
C LEU A 16 -18.88 -14.69 10.69
N ALA A 17 -20.07 -14.59 10.11
CA ALA A 17 -20.26 -14.80 8.67
C ALA A 17 -19.50 -13.76 7.84
N LEU A 18 -19.48 -12.48 8.25
CA LEU A 18 -18.68 -11.44 7.58
C LEU A 18 -17.18 -11.71 7.68
N VAL A 19 -16.71 -12.14 8.85
CA VAL A 19 -15.30 -12.53 9.06
C VAL A 19 -14.94 -13.73 8.19
N ALA A 20 -15.79 -14.76 8.17
CA ALA A 20 -15.61 -15.94 7.32
C ALA A 20 -15.60 -15.54 5.84
N LEU A 21 -16.49 -14.66 5.39
CA LEU A 21 -16.49 -14.14 4.02
C LEU A 21 -15.22 -13.38 3.68
N ALA A 22 -14.73 -12.52 4.58
CA ALA A 22 -13.48 -11.80 4.39
C ALA A 22 -12.31 -12.77 4.24
N LEU A 23 -12.24 -13.77 5.13
CA LEU A 23 -11.22 -14.82 5.11
C LEU A 23 -11.35 -15.74 3.89
N SER A 24 -12.56 -16.05 3.44
CA SER A 24 -12.79 -16.87 2.24
C SER A 24 -12.47 -16.11 0.95
N ALA A 25 -12.79 -14.83 0.86
CA ALA A 25 -12.40 -13.98 -0.28
C ALA A 25 -10.88 -13.86 -0.38
N LEU A 26 -10.20 -13.69 0.76
CA LEU A 26 -8.74 -13.76 0.83
C LEU A 26 -8.19 -15.13 0.52
N ALA A 27 -8.76 -16.20 1.08
CA ALA A 27 -8.30 -17.56 0.81
C ALA A 27 -8.44 -17.88 -0.67
N GLY A 28 -9.48 -17.38 -1.35
CA GLY A 28 -9.61 -17.46 -2.81
C GLY A 28 -8.54 -16.64 -3.53
N ALA A 29 -8.27 -15.40 -3.09
CA ALA A 29 -7.20 -14.56 -3.61
C ALA A 29 -5.83 -15.24 -3.50
N ALA A 30 -5.51 -15.69 -2.28
CA ALA A 30 -4.29 -16.37 -1.92
C ALA A 30 -4.20 -17.76 -2.55
N TYR A 31 -5.30 -18.48 -2.79
CA TYR A 31 -5.26 -19.80 -3.44
C TYR A 31 -4.94 -19.70 -4.93
N LEU A 32 -5.49 -18.70 -5.63
CA LEU A 32 -5.17 -18.41 -7.03
C LEU A 32 -3.70 -17.99 -7.18
N ASP A 33 -3.24 -17.12 -6.28
CA ASP A 33 -1.86 -16.63 -6.24
C ASP A 33 -0.86 -17.68 -5.74
N VAL A 34 -1.26 -18.57 -4.82
CA VAL A 34 -0.43 -19.69 -4.37
C VAL A 34 -0.39 -20.79 -5.44
N SER A 35 -1.44 -21.08 -6.21
CA SER A 35 -1.35 -22.13 -7.24
C SER A 35 -0.51 -21.72 -8.45
N GLU A 36 -0.55 -20.46 -8.88
CA GLU A 36 0.29 -19.92 -9.97
C GLU A 36 1.65 -19.45 -9.45
N GLY A 37 1.69 -18.81 -8.28
CA GLY A 37 2.92 -18.52 -7.56
C GLY A 37 3.67 -19.78 -7.14
N LEU A 38 3.02 -20.94 -6.95
CA LEU A 38 3.71 -22.21 -6.74
C LEU A 38 4.51 -22.61 -8.00
N SER A 39 3.98 -22.41 -9.21
CA SER A 39 4.72 -22.73 -10.45
C SER A 39 5.85 -21.73 -10.72
N LEU A 40 5.69 -20.45 -10.39
CA LEU A 40 6.75 -19.42 -10.43
C LEU A 40 7.79 -19.59 -9.30
N SER A 41 7.36 -19.99 -8.10
CA SER A 41 8.24 -20.23 -6.94
C SER A 41 9.19 -21.42 -7.14
N PHE A 42 8.86 -22.37 -8.02
CA PHE A 42 9.80 -23.42 -8.42
C PHE A 42 11.01 -22.87 -9.18
N ARG A 43 10.89 -21.76 -9.92
CA ARG A 43 12.03 -21.04 -10.52
C ARG A 43 12.69 -20.07 -9.55
N PHE A 44 11.90 -19.44 -8.67
CA PHE A 44 12.42 -18.62 -7.58
C PHE A 44 13.31 -19.43 -6.62
N ASN A 45 13.04 -20.73 -6.42
CA ASN A 45 13.90 -21.65 -5.65
C ASN A 45 15.31 -21.83 -6.22
N ASP A 46 15.54 -21.60 -7.53
CA ASP A 46 16.89 -21.65 -8.11
C ASP A 46 17.67 -20.36 -7.78
N VAL A 47 17.00 -19.20 -7.81
CA VAL A 47 17.56 -17.89 -7.41
C VAL A 47 17.75 -17.82 -5.89
N LEU A 48 16.73 -18.20 -5.11
CA LEU A 48 16.84 -18.40 -3.66
C LEU A 48 17.82 -19.51 -3.32
N GLY A 49 18.02 -20.51 -4.17
CA GLY A 49 19.05 -21.53 -3.99
C GLY A 49 20.44 -20.90 -3.98
N GLY A 50 20.69 -19.94 -4.89
CA GLY A 50 21.90 -19.11 -4.91
C GLY A 50 21.99 -18.14 -3.72
N ILE A 51 20.93 -17.37 -3.44
CA ILE A 51 20.89 -16.45 -2.30
C ILE A 51 21.01 -17.22 -0.97
N LEU A 52 20.35 -18.36 -0.81
CA LEU A 52 20.44 -19.20 0.39
C LEU A 52 21.78 -19.93 0.47
N SER A 53 22.41 -20.32 -0.64
CA SER A 53 23.78 -20.86 -0.58
C SER A 53 24.78 -19.79 -0.15
N ASP A 54 24.58 -18.55 -0.57
CA ASP A 54 25.40 -17.39 -0.18
C ASP A 54 25.07 -16.92 1.25
N MET A 55 23.83 -17.12 1.73
CA MET A 55 23.42 -16.89 3.14
C MET A 55 23.87 -18.01 4.11
N VAL A 56 24.38 -19.14 3.60
CA VAL A 56 24.77 -20.30 4.43
C VAL A 56 26.24 -20.25 4.83
N ASP A 57 27.03 -19.30 4.35
CA ASP A 57 28.31 -18.99 4.97
C ASP A 57 28.06 -18.08 6.19
N PRO A 58 28.16 -18.61 7.43
CA PRO A 58 27.92 -17.83 8.64
C PRO A 58 29.02 -16.78 8.88
N ASP A 59 30.13 -16.84 8.14
CA ASP A 59 31.27 -15.93 8.24
C ASP A 59 31.30 -14.88 7.10
N HIS A 60 30.45 -15.00 6.08
CA HIS A 60 30.26 -13.96 5.07
C HIS A 60 29.02 -13.11 5.39
N GLU A 61 29.26 -11.84 5.74
CA GLU A 61 28.25 -10.79 5.68
C GLU A 61 27.68 -10.76 4.26
N TYR A 62 26.46 -11.25 4.12
CA TYR A 62 25.75 -11.18 2.85
C TYR A 62 25.51 -9.72 2.47
N PHE A 63 26.30 -9.24 1.52
CA PHE A 63 25.98 -8.08 0.69
C PHE A 63 25.12 -8.61 -0.45
N GLY A 64 23.79 -8.50 -0.32
CA GLY A 64 22.90 -8.79 -1.43
C GLY A 64 23.32 -8.00 -2.68
N PRO A 65 23.16 -8.56 -3.90
CA PRO A 65 23.67 -7.93 -5.12
C PRO A 65 23.07 -6.56 -5.43
N ASP A 66 22.02 -6.14 -4.75
CA ASP A 66 21.48 -4.79 -4.86
C ASP A 66 21.23 -4.16 -3.49
N ARG A 67 21.70 -2.91 -3.38
CA ARG A 67 21.69 -2.03 -2.21
C ARG A 67 20.29 -1.60 -1.76
N SER A 68 19.24 -2.34 -2.14
CA SER A 68 17.83 -2.00 -2.00
C SER A 68 17.31 -2.17 -0.56
N GLY A 69 17.81 -1.36 0.36
CA GLY A 69 17.18 -1.04 1.64
C GLY A 69 17.28 -2.13 2.72
N THR A 70 17.90 -1.78 3.84
CA THR A 70 18.10 -2.67 5.01
C THR A 70 16.83 -3.36 5.54
N GLY A 71 15.65 -2.82 5.22
CA GLY A 71 14.39 -3.30 5.77
C GLY A 71 13.89 -4.61 5.17
N ILE A 72 14.09 -4.86 3.87
CA ILE A 72 13.66 -6.13 3.26
C ILE A 72 14.53 -7.28 3.74
N ASP A 73 15.83 -7.04 3.93
CA ASP A 73 16.78 -8.01 4.47
C ASP A 73 16.43 -8.40 5.91
N ASP A 74 16.12 -7.41 6.75
CA ASP A 74 15.64 -7.65 8.11
C ASP A 74 14.34 -8.44 8.12
N PHE A 75 13.40 -8.12 7.22
CA PHE A 75 12.16 -8.86 7.07
C PHE A 75 12.42 -10.32 6.65
N ALA A 76 13.31 -10.54 5.70
CA ALA A 76 13.71 -11.86 5.23
C ALA A 76 14.37 -12.69 6.35
N ARG A 77 15.28 -12.08 7.12
CA ARG A 77 15.94 -12.69 8.29
C ARG A 77 14.91 -13.12 9.33
N VAL A 78 13.93 -12.27 9.65
CA VAL A 78 12.84 -12.63 10.57
C VAL A 78 12.01 -13.78 10.00
N GLY A 79 11.71 -13.76 8.70
CA GLY A 79 10.97 -14.83 8.03
C GLY A 79 11.69 -16.17 8.17
N VAL A 80 12.99 -16.19 7.87
CA VAL A 80 13.83 -17.38 8.01
C VAL A 80 13.96 -17.83 9.46
N MET A 81 14.06 -16.90 10.41
CA MET A 81 14.12 -17.23 11.84
C MET A 81 12.83 -17.89 12.34
N VAL A 82 11.65 -17.44 11.88
CA VAL A 82 10.34 -17.92 12.34
C VAL A 82 9.90 -19.19 11.62
N PHE A 83 10.10 -19.28 10.30
CA PHE A 83 9.59 -20.38 9.46
C PHE A 83 10.69 -21.35 8.97
N GLY A 84 11.95 -21.10 9.31
CA GLY A 84 13.10 -21.89 8.87
C GLY A 84 13.68 -21.44 7.53
N LYS A 85 14.74 -22.11 7.06
CA LYS A 85 15.40 -21.82 5.77
C LYS A 85 14.62 -22.46 4.61
N THR A 86 13.49 -21.88 4.26
CA THR A 86 12.66 -22.34 3.12
C THR A 86 12.40 -21.18 2.17
N GLY A 87 12.20 -21.45 0.88
CA GLY A 87 11.83 -20.40 -0.08
C GLY A 87 10.48 -19.74 0.21
N PHE A 88 9.65 -20.35 1.05
CA PHE A 88 8.35 -19.82 1.47
C PHE A 88 8.40 -18.95 2.73
N SER A 89 9.55 -18.79 3.37
CA SER A 89 9.63 -18.12 4.67
C SER A 89 9.22 -16.64 4.61
N ILE A 90 9.53 -15.93 3.52
CA ILE A 90 9.13 -14.53 3.32
C ILE A 90 7.61 -14.42 3.05
N PRO A 91 7.02 -15.15 2.08
CA PRO A 91 5.57 -15.17 1.91
C PRO A 91 4.80 -15.59 3.16
N LEU A 92 5.29 -16.58 3.91
CA LEU A 92 4.65 -17.05 5.14
C LEU A 92 4.65 -15.98 6.23
N LEU A 93 5.74 -15.23 6.39
CA LEU A 93 5.78 -14.11 7.32
C LEU A 93 4.81 -13.01 6.90
N TYR A 94 4.81 -12.62 5.62
CA TYR A 94 3.89 -11.62 5.09
C TYR A 94 2.43 -12.02 5.33
N ALA A 95 2.06 -13.25 4.94
CA ALA A 95 0.72 -13.78 5.13
C ALA A 95 0.32 -13.89 6.60
N SER A 96 1.26 -14.24 7.49
CA SER A 96 1.01 -14.32 8.93
C SER A 96 0.74 -12.96 9.54
N LEU A 97 1.53 -11.94 9.19
CA LEU A 97 1.31 -10.56 9.65
C LEU A 97 -0.01 -10.01 9.11
N LEU A 98 -0.32 -10.26 7.84
CA LEU A 98 -1.61 -9.90 7.25
C LEU A 98 -2.75 -10.60 7.99
N GLY A 99 -2.68 -11.92 8.20
CA GLY A 99 -3.69 -12.67 8.94
C GLY A 99 -3.89 -12.16 10.38
N LEU A 100 -2.81 -11.83 11.09
CA LEU A 100 -2.88 -11.28 12.44
C LEU A 100 -3.48 -9.87 12.49
N THR A 101 -3.13 -8.99 11.54
CA THR A 101 -3.74 -7.64 11.49
C THR A 101 -5.24 -7.72 11.25
N TRP A 102 -5.71 -8.65 10.40
CA TRP A 102 -7.13 -8.91 10.15
C TRP A 102 -7.84 -9.52 11.34
N LEU A 103 -7.20 -10.48 12.02
CA LEU A 103 -7.72 -11.08 13.23
C LEU A 103 -7.96 -10.01 14.29
N PHE A 104 -6.97 -9.17 14.58
CA PHE A 104 -7.12 -8.08 15.56
C PHE A 104 -8.14 -7.04 15.12
N PHE A 105 -8.20 -6.67 13.84
CA PHE A 105 -9.28 -5.82 13.33
C PHE A 105 -10.66 -6.42 13.63
N SER A 106 -10.83 -7.71 13.31
CA SER A 106 -12.09 -8.43 13.50
C SER A 106 -12.45 -8.56 14.98
N MET A 107 -11.48 -8.87 15.84
CA MET A 107 -11.69 -8.96 17.29
C MET A 107 -12.03 -7.61 17.93
N THR A 108 -11.43 -6.51 17.48
CA THR A 108 -11.73 -5.17 18.01
C THR A 108 -13.12 -4.70 17.58
N PHE A 109 -13.54 -5.03 16.36
CA PHE A 109 -14.79 -4.54 15.76
C PHE A 109 -15.86 -5.61 15.56
N PHE A 110 -15.78 -6.76 16.26
CA PHE A 110 -16.66 -7.91 16.04
C PHE A 110 -18.16 -7.61 16.18
N GLN A 111 -18.51 -6.62 16.99
CA GLN A 111 -19.90 -6.19 17.21
C GLN A 111 -20.38 -5.18 16.17
N ASP A 112 -19.48 -4.60 15.37
CA ASP A 112 -19.81 -3.57 14.40
C ASP A 112 -19.68 -4.09 12.97
N ARG A 113 -20.84 -4.47 12.42
CA ARG A 113 -20.95 -5.06 11.09
C ARG A 113 -20.48 -4.12 9.98
N HIS A 114 -20.51 -2.80 10.18
CA HIS A 114 -20.09 -1.84 9.17
C HIS A 114 -18.57 -1.79 9.03
N ARG A 115 -17.87 -1.88 10.17
CA ARG A 115 -16.42 -1.98 10.21
C ARG A 115 -15.94 -3.32 9.63
N LEU A 116 -16.62 -4.42 9.96
CA LEU A 116 -16.33 -5.72 9.34
C LEU A 116 -16.61 -5.72 7.83
N ALA A 117 -17.68 -5.08 7.37
CA ALA A 117 -17.95 -4.93 5.94
C ALA A 117 -16.86 -4.10 5.23
N LEU A 118 -16.31 -3.08 5.89
CA LEU A 118 -15.15 -2.34 5.36
C LEU A 118 -13.93 -3.25 5.16
N LEU A 119 -13.66 -4.16 6.10
CA LEU A 119 -12.59 -5.15 5.95
C LEU A 119 -12.85 -6.08 4.74
N VAL A 120 -14.10 -6.51 4.53
CA VAL A 120 -14.48 -7.28 3.33
C VAL A 120 -14.28 -6.46 2.06
N PHE A 121 -14.62 -5.17 2.05
CA PHE A 121 -14.40 -4.31 0.88
C PHE A 121 -12.91 -4.13 0.58
N LEU A 122 -12.07 -4.02 1.62
CA LEU A 122 -10.63 -4.00 1.46
C LEU A 122 -10.12 -5.35 0.91
N ALA A 123 -10.65 -6.48 1.41
CA ALA A 123 -10.36 -7.82 0.89
C ALA A 123 -10.60 -7.91 -0.61
N LEU A 124 -11.76 -7.44 -1.05
CA LEU A 124 -12.14 -7.43 -2.45
C LEU A 124 -11.26 -6.48 -3.26
N GLY A 125 -10.85 -5.34 -2.70
CA GLY A 125 -9.90 -4.42 -3.32
C GLY A 125 -8.53 -5.05 -3.55
N VAL A 126 -8.01 -5.77 -2.55
CA VAL A 126 -6.77 -6.53 -2.66
C VAL A 126 -6.92 -7.65 -3.69
N TYR A 127 -8.02 -8.41 -3.63
CA TYR A 127 -8.32 -9.49 -4.59
C TYR A 127 -8.27 -9.02 -6.04
N VAL A 128 -8.99 -7.94 -6.39
CA VAL A 128 -9.02 -7.44 -7.78
C VAL A 128 -7.69 -6.82 -8.22
N THR A 129 -6.90 -6.32 -7.28
CA THR A 129 -5.58 -5.75 -7.57
C THR A 129 -4.55 -6.85 -7.81
N LEU A 130 -4.51 -7.88 -6.96
CA LEU A 130 -3.57 -9.00 -7.11
C LEU A 130 -3.80 -9.80 -8.40
N ARG A 131 -5.02 -9.79 -8.95
CA ARG A 131 -5.29 -10.35 -10.29
C ARG A 131 -4.52 -9.68 -11.44
N VAL A 132 -4.01 -8.47 -11.23
CA VAL A 132 -3.18 -7.75 -12.21
C VAL A 132 -1.70 -8.02 -11.99
N ALA A 133 -1.29 -8.45 -10.79
CA ALA A 133 0.12 -8.67 -10.46
C ALA A 133 0.85 -9.61 -11.43
N PRO A 134 0.25 -10.73 -11.91
CA PRO A 134 0.89 -11.61 -12.89
C PRO A 134 1.18 -10.97 -14.24
N THR A 135 0.54 -9.82 -14.57
CA THR A 135 0.74 -9.13 -15.86
C THR A 135 2.04 -8.32 -15.92
N MET A 136 2.72 -8.19 -14.78
CA MET A 136 3.97 -7.46 -14.65
C MET A 136 5.14 -8.36 -15.00
N PRO A 137 6.30 -7.79 -15.39
CA PRO A 137 7.55 -8.54 -15.49
C PRO A 137 7.81 -9.40 -14.24
N GLU A 138 8.45 -10.56 -14.42
CA GLU A 138 8.66 -11.57 -13.37
C GLU A 138 9.22 -10.98 -12.07
N ASP A 139 10.17 -10.04 -12.18
CA ASP A 139 10.80 -9.34 -11.06
C ASP A 139 9.82 -8.54 -10.18
N PHE A 140 8.59 -8.28 -10.65
CA PHE A 140 7.58 -7.47 -9.95
C PHE A 140 6.31 -8.24 -9.58
N SER A 141 6.27 -9.54 -9.87
CA SER A 141 5.09 -10.39 -9.72
C SER A 141 4.90 -10.96 -8.30
N GLY A 142 5.95 -11.00 -7.47
CA GLY A 142 5.90 -11.61 -6.13
C GLY A 142 5.36 -10.69 -5.03
N LEU A 143 4.51 -11.23 -4.14
CA LEU A 143 4.07 -10.55 -2.90
C LEU A 143 5.22 -10.12 -1.97
N THR A 144 6.41 -10.67 -2.17
CA THR A 144 7.63 -10.35 -1.42
C THR A 144 8.29 -9.06 -1.87
N GLU A 145 7.89 -8.52 -3.02
CA GLU A 145 8.41 -7.25 -3.53
C GLU A 145 8.10 -6.13 -2.52
N PRO A 146 9.09 -5.29 -2.11
CA PRO A 146 8.93 -4.23 -1.10
C PRO A 146 7.73 -3.32 -1.31
N ARG A 147 7.20 -3.26 -2.53
CA ARG A 147 6.13 -2.38 -2.97
C ARG A 147 4.73 -2.89 -2.58
N TYR A 148 4.55 -4.21 -2.42
CA TYR A 148 3.30 -4.77 -1.89
C TYR A 148 3.16 -4.56 -0.37
N PHE A 149 4.21 -4.16 0.34
CA PHE A 149 4.12 -3.83 1.77
C PHE A 149 3.16 -2.66 2.07
N ALA A 150 2.89 -1.81 1.07
CA ALA A 150 1.82 -0.84 1.18
C ALA A 150 0.46 -1.52 1.45
N LEU A 151 0.18 -2.69 0.83
CA LEU A 151 -1.05 -3.44 1.09
C LEU A 151 -1.10 -3.99 2.52
N LEU A 152 0.03 -4.49 3.03
CA LEU A 152 0.15 -4.98 4.41
C LEU A 152 -0.22 -3.89 5.44
N GLY A 153 0.17 -2.63 5.18
CA GLY A 153 -0.12 -1.49 6.05
C GLY A 153 -1.55 -0.94 5.97
N LEU A 154 -2.35 -1.29 4.95
CA LEU A 154 -3.72 -0.77 4.79
C LEU A 154 -4.66 -1.18 5.93
N VAL A 155 -4.56 -2.43 6.40
CA VAL A 155 -5.43 -2.93 7.49
C VAL A 155 -5.08 -2.23 8.82
N PRO A 156 -3.80 -2.15 9.24
CA PRO A 156 -3.39 -1.28 10.33
C PRO A 156 -3.88 0.16 10.23
N LEU A 157 -3.73 0.77 9.05
CA LEU A 157 -4.15 2.15 8.82
C LEU A 157 -5.64 2.31 9.10
N LEU A 158 -6.50 1.49 8.48
CA LEU A 158 -7.95 1.55 8.69
C LEU A 158 -8.31 1.24 10.14
N HIS A 159 -7.63 0.29 10.79
CA HIS A 159 -7.84 -0.03 12.21
C HIS A 159 -7.65 1.21 13.08
N LEU A 160 -6.49 1.86 12.96
CA LEU A 160 -6.11 3.02 13.77
C LEU A 160 -7.00 4.24 13.47
N MET A 161 -7.35 4.46 12.19
CA MET A 161 -8.28 5.52 11.79
C MET A 161 -9.69 5.31 12.39
N LEU A 162 -10.16 4.06 12.47
CA LEU A 162 -11.44 3.73 13.11
C LEU A 162 -11.38 3.90 14.63
N LEU A 163 -10.29 3.48 15.30
CA LEU A 163 -10.10 3.74 16.74
C LEU A 163 -10.19 5.25 17.05
N ALA A 164 -9.56 6.08 16.22
CA ALA A 164 -9.61 7.54 16.32
C ALA A 164 -11.03 8.08 16.08
N LYS A 165 -11.68 7.64 15.01
CA LYS A 165 -13.05 8.04 14.62
C LYS A 165 -14.07 7.73 15.71
N ASP A 166 -14.00 6.52 16.25
CA ASP A 166 -14.92 6.03 17.27
C ASP A 166 -14.56 6.52 18.68
N ARG A 167 -13.38 7.14 18.82
CA ARG A 167 -12.87 7.72 20.06
C ARG A 167 -12.80 6.67 21.16
N PHE A 168 -12.25 5.51 20.83
CA PHE A 168 -12.02 4.45 21.82
C PHE A 168 -11.14 4.99 22.94
N ARG A 169 -11.57 4.75 24.18
CA ARG A 169 -10.75 5.10 25.36
C ARG A 169 -9.51 4.20 25.37
N PRO A 170 -8.31 4.76 25.56
CA PRO A 170 -7.10 3.96 25.65
C PRO A 170 -7.19 3.07 26.90
N ASN A 171 -7.37 1.78 26.70
CA ASN A 171 -7.20 0.75 27.72
C ASN A 171 -6.02 -0.15 27.31
N GLN A 172 -5.51 -0.97 28.23
CA GLN A 172 -4.31 -1.78 27.99
C GLN A 172 -4.45 -2.65 26.72
N THR A 173 -5.58 -3.35 26.54
CA THR A 173 -5.83 -4.18 25.37
C THR A 173 -5.82 -3.38 24.07
N MET A 174 -6.50 -2.24 24.03
CA MET A 174 -6.57 -1.38 22.83
C MET A 174 -5.22 -0.75 22.50
N VAL A 175 -4.45 -0.37 23.53
CA VAL A 175 -3.09 0.14 23.36
C VAL A 175 -2.18 -0.94 22.81
N LEU A 176 -2.23 -2.17 23.34
CA LEU A 176 -1.44 -3.30 22.82
C LEU A 176 -1.79 -3.63 21.36
N VAL A 177 -3.08 -3.67 21.03
CA VAL A 177 -3.53 -3.89 19.64
C VAL A 177 -3.08 -2.75 18.74
N ALA A 178 -3.22 -1.50 19.17
CA ALA A 178 -2.76 -0.34 18.39
C ALA A 178 -1.24 -0.31 18.22
N LEU A 179 -0.47 -0.73 19.23
CA LEU A 179 0.98 -0.89 19.14
C LEU A 179 1.35 -1.96 18.12
N PHE A 180 0.67 -3.11 18.12
CA PHE A 180 0.89 -4.16 17.12
C PHE A 180 0.57 -3.65 15.70
N GLN A 181 -0.61 -3.05 15.50
CA GLN A 181 -1.00 -2.50 14.19
C GLN A 181 -0.01 -1.41 13.74
N GLY A 182 0.35 -0.49 14.64
CA GLY A 182 1.35 0.52 14.39
C GLY A 182 2.71 -0.06 14.04
N ALA A 183 3.15 -1.12 14.72
CA ALA A 183 4.42 -1.78 14.45
C ALA A 183 4.44 -2.44 13.07
N VAL A 184 3.35 -3.09 12.64
CA VAL A 184 3.24 -3.63 11.27
C VAL A 184 3.29 -2.51 10.22
N MET A 185 2.62 -1.38 10.48
CA MET A 185 2.68 -0.21 9.59
C MET A 185 4.11 0.37 9.51
N VAL A 186 4.81 0.47 10.65
CA VAL A 186 6.20 0.93 10.69
C VAL A 186 7.16 -0.06 10.03
N LEU A 187 6.92 -1.37 10.18
CA LEU A 187 7.66 -2.39 9.43
C LEU A 187 7.47 -2.21 7.92
N ALA A 188 6.26 -1.93 7.45
CA ALA A 188 6.02 -1.63 6.04
C ALA A 188 6.78 -0.37 5.58
N VAL A 189 6.86 0.68 6.40
CA VAL A 189 7.68 1.88 6.13
C VAL A 189 9.18 1.55 6.14
N HIS A 190 9.61 0.65 7.03
CA HIS A 190 11.01 0.22 7.11
C HIS A 190 11.45 -0.52 5.86
N VAL A 191 10.59 -1.40 5.33
CA VAL A 191 10.82 -2.12 4.08
C VAL A 191 10.72 -1.18 2.87
N SER A 192 9.77 -0.24 2.88
CA SER A 192 9.59 0.71 1.79
C SER A 192 9.15 2.08 2.28
N ILE A 193 10.01 3.09 2.10
CA ILE A 193 9.71 4.48 2.45
C ILE A 193 8.51 5.04 1.66
N ALA A 194 8.21 4.45 0.50
CA ALA A 194 7.02 4.78 -0.29
C ALA A 194 5.72 4.51 0.46
N VAL A 195 5.73 3.79 1.60
CA VAL A 195 4.56 3.55 2.46
C VAL A 195 4.34 4.68 3.49
N LEU A 196 5.26 5.65 3.60
CA LEU A 196 5.19 6.74 4.58
C LEU A 196 3.89 7.57 4.50
N TRP A 197 3.26 7.62 3.32
CA TRP A 197 1.96 8.29 3.14
C TRP A 197 0.87 7.73 4.06
N GLN A 198 0.94 6.47 4.49
CA GLN A 198 -0.04 5.87 5.40
C GLN A 198 0.05 6.51 6.79
N ALA A 199 1.27 6.69 7.30
CA ALA A 199 1.50 7.41 8.55
C ALA A 199 1.03 8.86 8.44
N ALA A 200 1.35 9.54 7.34
CA ALA A 200 0.88 10.91 7.08
C ALA A 200 -0.66 11.00 7.05
N CYS A 201 -1.31 10.07 6.34
CA CYS A 201 -2.78 9.96 6.26
C CYS A 201 -3.39 9.79 7.66
N LEU A 202 -2.84 8.89 8.48
CA LEU A 202 -3.32 8.66 9.85
C LEU A 202 -3.16 9.90 10.73
N ILE A 203 -2.02 10.59 10.65
CA ILE A 203 -1.75 11.80 11.42
C ILE A 203 -2.76 12.89 11.05
N VAL A 204 -2.92 13.17 9.75
CA VAL A 204 -3.85 14.20 9.26
C VAL A 204 -5.29 13.87 9.63
N TRP A 205 -5.69 12.60 9.53
CA TRP A 205 -7.00 12.13 9.96
C TRP A 205 -7.25 12.36 11.46
N CYS A 206 -6.33 11.92 12.33
CA CYS A 206 -6.47 12.08 13.77
C CYS A 206 -6.45 13.54 14.21
N VAL A 207 -5.57 14.36 13.64
CA VAL A 207 -5.50 15.81 13.91
C VAL A 207 -6.77 16.49 13.45
N GLY A 208 -7.24 16.21 12.22
CA GLY A 208 -8.52 16.73 11.72
C GLY A 208 -9.68 16.37 12.64
N LEU A 209 -9.82 15.10 13.03
CA LEU A 209 -10.84 14.67 13.98
C LEU A 209 -10.73 15.38 15.33
N ALA A 210 -9.54 15.54 15.88
CA ALA A 210 -9.33 16.21 17.16
C ALA A 210 -9.68 17.72 17.11
N LEU A 211 -9.35 18.39 16.00
CA LEU A 211 -9.66 19.80 15.77
C LEU A 211 -11.17 20.03 15.59
N PHE A 212 -11.84 19.18 14.81
CA PHE A 212 -13.27 19.31 14.49
C PHE A 212 -14.20 18.62 15.51
N THR A 213 -13.68 17.89 16.50
CA THR A 213 -14.51 17.31 17.56
C THR A 213 -14.86 18.36 18.61
N PRO A 214 -16.14 18.76 18.76
CA PRO A 214 -16.54 19.65 19.84
C PRO A 214 -16.49 18.91 21.20
N GLY A 215 -16.11 19.63 22.25
CA GLY A 215 -16.19 19.15 23.62
C GLY A 215 -14.86 19.22 24.38
N SER A 216 -14.79 18.46 25.48
CA SER A 216 -13.69 18.51 26.42
C SER A 216 -12.36 18.03 25.81
N PRO A 217 -11.21 18.51 26.32
CA PRO A 217 -9.88 18.06 25.91
C PRO A 217 -9.72 16.54 25.92
N HIS A 218 -10.36 15.84 26.87
CA HIS A 218 -10.34 14.37 26.93
C HIS A 218 -10.95 13.71 25.68
N ARG A 219 -12.04 14.25 25.11
CA ARG A 219 -12.63 13.70 23.88
C ARG A 219 -11.73 13.92 22.66
N LYS A 220 -11.04 15.06 22.60
CA LYS A 220 -10.06 15.36 21.55
C LYS A 220 -8.86 14.42 21.66
N TRP A 221 -8.39 14.17 22.89
CA TRP A 221 -7.33 13.20 23.16
C TRP A 221 -7.70 11.78 22.69
N TRP A 222 -8.94 11.33 22.93
CA TRP A 222 -9.39 10.01 22.46
C TRP A 222 -9.41 9.88 20.93
N ALA A 223 -9.49 10.99 20.19
CA ALA A 223 -9.33 10.99 18.73
C ALA A 223 -7.86 11.05 18.29
N ALA A 224 -6.98 11.65 19.10
CA ALA A 224 -5.59 11.92 18.73
C ALA A 224 -4.61 10.80 19.11
N TRP A 225 -4.88 10.02 20.15
CA TRP A 225 -3.90 9.05 20.68
C TRP A 225 -3.41 7.99 19.68
N PRO A 226 -4.19 7.50 18.67
CA PRO A 226 -3.66 6.58 17.69
C PRO A 226 -2.56 7.21 16.82
N ALA A 227 -2.66 8.51 16.52
CA ALA A 227 -1.58 9.22 15.84
C ALA A 227 -0.34 9.39 16.73
N VAL A 228 -0.50 9.54 18.06
CA VAL A 228 0.65 9.57 18.97
C VAL A 228 1.42 8.25 18.92
N VAL A 229 0.72 7.11 18.90
CA VAL A 229 1.33 5.79 18.74
C VAL A 229 2.09 5.71 17.41
N ALA A 230 1.45 6.08 16.29
CA ALA A 230 2.09 6.05 14.99
C ALA A 230 3.31 6.96 14.90
N VAL A 231 3.22 8.21 15.37
CA VAL A 231 4.33 9.16 15.40
C VAL A 231 5.49 8.63 16.24
N ALA A 232 5.21 8.09 17.43
CA ALA A 232 6.24 7.54 18.30
C ALA A 232 6.98 6.37 17.65
N LEU A 233 6.25 5.45 17.00
CA LEU A 233 6.85 4.30 16.31
C LEU A 233 7.64 4.71 15.07
N VAL A 234 7.12 5.63 14.26
CA VAL A 234 7.82 6.14 13.07
C VAL A 234 9.07 6.92 13.46
N ALA A 235 8.99 7.77 14.49
CA ALA A 235 10.16 8.47 15.03
C ALA A 235 11.19 7.47 15.58
N GLY A 236 10.74 6.43 16.30
CA GLY A 236 11.60 5.36 16.78
C GLY A 236 12.32 4.61 15.66
N LEU A 237 11.63 4.34 14.53
CA LEU A 237 12.25 3.77 13.34
C LEU A 237 13.35 4.68 12.77
N PHE A 238 13.07 5.98 12.60
CA PHE A 238 14.07 6.91 12.08
C PHE A 238 15.29 7.03 13.00
N VAL A 239 15.07 7.00 14.32
CA VAL A 239 16.16 6.98 15.30
C VAL A 239 16.98 5.69 15.18
N LEU A 240 16.33 4.53 15.07
CA LEU A 240 17.00 3.24 14.87
C LEU A 240 17.83 3.22 13.59
N GLN A 241 17.26 3.69 12.48
CA GLN A 241 17.96 3.79 11.21
C GLN A 241 19.16 4.73 11.30
N HIS A 242 18.99 5.88 11.96
CA HIS A 242 20.09 6.82 12.17
C HIS A 242 21.27 6.20 12.93
N PHE A 243 21.01 5.45 14.02
CA PHE A 243 22.07 4.79 14.77
C PHE A 243 22.76 3.67 13.98
N ARG A 244 22.00 2.86 13.23
CA ARG A 244 22.58 1.80 12.38
C ARG A 244 23.49 2.34 11.29
N VAL A 245 23.13 3.48 10.69
CA VAL A 245 23.99 4.16 9.69
C VAL A 245 25.32 4.58 10.31
N GLN A 246 25.33 5.06 11.57
CA GLN A 246 26.56 5.44 12.27
C GLN A 246 27.43 4.23 12.64
N GLU A 247 26.83 3.12 13.09
CA GLU A 247 27.58 1.94 13.56
C GLU A 247 28.30 1.21 12.43
N ASN A 248 27.68 1.10 11.25
CA ASN A 248 28.25 0.33 10.14
C ASN A 248 29.40 1.05 9.42
N GLY A 249 29.75 2.29 9.81
CA GLY A 249 30.76 3.10 9.13
C GLY A 249 30.48 3.31 7.63
N ALA A 250 29.26 2.95 7.20
CA ALA A 250 28.85 2.99 5.82
C ALA A 250 28.47 4.42 5.52
N GLU A 251 29.41 5.16 4.95
CA GLU A 251 29.14 6.37 4.14
C GLU A 251 28.09 6.08 3.05
N ASP A 252 27.86 4.81 2.70
CA ASP A 252 26.79 4.34 1.84
C ASP A 252 25.43 4.35 2.56
N SER A 253 24.72 5.46 2.36
CA SER A 253 23.32 5.75 2.73
C SER A 253 22.26 4.68 2.39
N ALA A 254 22.30 3.54 3.09
CA ALA A 254 21.41 2.39 2.92
C ALA A 254 19.92 2.64 3.28
N GLY A 255 19.56 3.85 3.75
CA GLY A 255 18.20 4.18 4.15
C GLY A 255 17.35 4.89 3.09
N ALA A 256 17.96 5.43 2.03
CA ALA A 256 17.29 6.28 1.05
C ALA A 256 17.51 5.78 -0.39
N HIS A 257 17.15 4.53 -0.69
CA HIS A 257 16.81 4.21 -2.09
C HIS A 257 15.43 4.79 -2.41
N PRO A 258 15.19 5.27 -3.64
CA PRO A 258 15.62 6.62 -3.93
C PRO A 258 14.40 7.47 -4.26
N LEU A 259 13.79 8.07 -3.23
CA LEU A 259 12.66 8.97 -3.42
C LEU A 259 12.98 10.01 -4.49
N TRP A 260 14.22 10.55 -4.46
CA TRP A 260 14.67 11.58 -5.39
C TRP A 260 15.02 11.04 -6.76
N HIS A 261 15.65 9.87 -6.87
CA HIS A 261 15.82 9.23 -8.18
C HIS A 261 14.48 8.88 -8.83
N GLN A 262 13.53 8.33 -8.08
CA GLN A 262 12.20 8.05 -8.61
C GLN A 262 11.44 9.35 -8.95
N ALA A 263 11.64 10.42 -8.18
CA ALA A 263 11.12 11.73 -8.54
C ALA A 263 11.74 12.25 -9.84
N LEU A 264 13.06 12.10 -10.01
CA LEU A 264 13.84 12.49 -11.19
C LEU A 264 13.42 11.69 -12.43
N LEU A 265 13.28 10.36 -12.33
CA LEU A 265 12.69 9.52 -13.38
C LEU A 265 11.28 9.99 -13.76
N GLY A 266 10.50 10.43 -12.77
CA GLY A 266 9.19 11.03 -12.98
C GLY A 266 9.22 12.32 -13.80
N MET A 267 10.32 13.07 -13.76
CA MET A 267 10.50 14.32 -14.54
C MET A 267 10.85 14.07 -16.00
N ALA A 268 11.42 12.91 -16.32
CA ALA A 268 11.73 12.48 -17.69
C ALA A 268 10.47 12.29 -18.57
N LEU A 269 9.26 12.33 -17.98
CA LEU A 269 8.00 12.34 -18.71
C LEU A 269 7.79 13.60 -19.57
N SER A 270 8.44 14.72 -19.23
CA SER A 270 8.42 15.93 -20.05
C SER A 270 9.62 15.94 -20.99
N ALA A 271 9.38 16.02 -22.30
CA ALA A 271 10.43 16.15 -23.30
C ALA A 271 11.34 17.37 -23.05
N GLU A 272 10.78 18.48 -22.56
CA GLU A 272 11.53 19.70 -22.29
C GLU A 272 12.47 19.53 -21.08
N LEU A 273 12.01 18.91 -19.99
CA LEU A 273 12.89 18.63 -18.84
C LEU A 273 13.89 17.53 -19.17
N ALA A 274 13.46 16.53 -19.94
CA ALA A 274 14.32 15.45 -20.39
C ALA A 274 15.49 15.96 -21.23
N GLU A 275 15.24 16.87 -22.18
CA GLU A 275 16.28 17.51 -22.97
C GLU A 275 17.17 18.41 -22.11
N ALA A 276 16.59 19.27 -21.26
CA ALA A 276 17.34 20.22 -20.45
C ALA A 276 18.29 19.55 -19.44
N TYR A 277 17.92 18.38 -18.90
CA TYR A 277 18.67 17.67 -17.86
C TYR A 277 19.24 16.32 -18.34
N SER A 278 19.30 16.08 -19.65
CA SER A 278 19.84 14.84 -20.25
C SER A 278 19.15 13.55 -19.79
N LEU A 279 17.87 13.61 -19.41
CA LEU A 279 17.05 12.44 -19.05
C LEU A 279 16.40 11.82 -20.30
N SER A 280 17.24 11.41 -21.26
CA SER A 280 16.78 10.95 -22.59
C SER A 280 15.85 9.73 -22.54
N GLU A 281 15.96 8.89 -21.51
CA GLU A 281 15.14 7.71 -21.29
C GLU A 281 14.78 7.55 -19.81
N ILE A 282 13.68 6.85 -19.54
CA ILE A 282 13.26 6.49 -18.18
C ILE A 282 13.96 5.18 -17.81
N ASN A 283 15.21 5.29 -17.36
CA ASN A 283 15.96 4.16 -16.85
C ASN A 283 16.95 4.63 -15.76
N ASP A 284 17.35 3.70 -14.89
CA ASP A 284 18.15 4.03 -13.72
C ASP A 284 19.55 4.55 -14.11
N ALA A 285 20.15 3.98 -15.16
CA ALA A 285 21.48 4.35 -15.65
C ALA A 285 21.53 5.81 -16.15
N VAL A 286 20.52 6.25 -16.90
CA VAL A 286 20.40 7.62 -17.43
C VAL A 286 20.16 8.61 -16.30
N ALA A 287 19.36 8.26 -15.29
CA ALA A 287 19.18 9.11 -14.12
C ALA A 287 20.48 9.27 -13.31
N ASP A 288 21.29 8.22 -13.23
CA ASP A 288 22.61 8.28 -12.61
C ASP A 288 23.59 9.07 -13.48
N GLU A 289 23.67 8.85 -14.79
CA GLU A 289 24.52 9.64 -15.68
C GLU A 289 24.17 11.14 -15.65
N ALA A 290 22.88 11.48 -15.62
CA ALA A 290 22.41 12.85 -15.49
C ALA A 290 22.81 13.48 -14.15
N ALA A 291 22.68 12.74 -13.05
CA ALA A 291 23.12 13.18 -11.74
C ALA A 291 24.64 13.40 -11.70
N LYS A 292 25.41 12.53 -12.36
CA LYS A 292 26.86 12.68 -12.48
C LYS A 292 27.24 13.94 -13.24
N ALA A 293 26.64 14.15 -14.41
CA ALA A 293 26.89 15.33 -15.23
C ALA A 293 26.51 16.62 -14.49
N TRP A 294 25.44 16.59 -13.68
CA TRP A 294 25.07 17.71 -12.83
C TRP A 294 26.14 17.98 -11.75
N MET A 295 26.65 16.96 -11.07
CA MET A 295 27.71 17.09 -10.07
C MET A 295 29.00 17.64 -10.67
N ASP A 296 29.40 17.17 -11.86
CA ASP A 296 30.57 17.67 -12.59
C ASP A 296 30.43 19.16 -12.95
N GLY A 297 29.19 19.64 -13.15
CA GLY A 297 28.86 21.05 -13.37
C GLY A 297 28.78 21.90 -12.09
N HIS A 298 28.72 21.29 -10.91
CA HIS A 298 28.55 21.95 -9.61
C HIS A 298 29.58 21.50 -8.56
N PRO A 299 30.89 21.55 -8.87
CA PRO A 299 31.92 20.99 -7.99
C PRO A 299 31.97 21.67 -6.60
N ASP A 300 31.77 23.00 -6.55
CA ASP A 300 31.78 23.76 -5.30
C ASP A 300 30.62 23.35 -4.37
N ASP A 301 29.44 23.07 -4.93
CA ASP A 301 28.28 22.62 -4.17
C ASP A 301 28.52 21.22 -3.62
N VAL A 302 29.02 20.30 -4.46
CA VAL A 302 29.32 18.91 -4.09
C VAL A 302 30.37 18.86 -2.97
N GLU A 303 31.48 19.61 -3.11
CA GLU A 303 32.51 19.69 -2.07
C GLU A 303 31.94 20.24 -0.75
N SER A 304 31.06 21.25 -0.82
CA SER A 304 30.47 21.87 0.38
C SER A 304 29.59 20.92 1.20
N TRP A 305 29.06 19.85 0.60
CA TRP A 305 28.19 18.91 1.31
C TRP A 305 28.97 18.02 2.28
N GLY A 306 30.26 17.76 2.00
CA GLY A 306 31.06 16.79 2.77
C GLY A 306 30.42 15.40 2.81
N LEU A 307 29.67 15.05 1.75
CA LEU A 307 29.02 13.74 1.57
C LEU A 307 29.84 12.92 0.57
N THR A 308 29.74 11.60 0.67
CA THR A 308 30.38 10.66 -0.25
C THR A 308 29.40 9.54 -0.60
N GLY A 309 29.71 8.80 -1.66
CA GLY A 309 28.96 7.60 -2.03
C GLY A 309 27.48 7.89 -2.30
N GLN A 310 26.59 6.96 -1.94
CA GLN A 310 25.16 7.06 -2.27
C GLN A 310 24.48 8.34 -1.73
N ALA A 311 24.97 8.91 -0.62
CA ALA A 311 24.35 10.10 0.00
C ALA A 311 24.54 11.34 -0.86
N GLU A 312 25.71 11.45 -1.49
CA GLU A 312 26.09 12.48 -2.45
C GLU A 312 25.17 12.38 -3.68
N TRP A 313 25.00 11.18 -4.25
CA TRP A 313 24.12 10.92 -5.40
C TRP A 313 22.66 11.28 -5.12
N GLU A 314 22.09 10.86 -3.99
CA GLU A 314 20.72 11.22 -3.65
C GLU A 314 20.54 12.72 -3.39
N ARG A 315 21.56 13.38 -2.82
CA ARG A 315 21.54 14.83 -2.66
C ARG A 315 21.59 15.52 -4.03
N ALA A 316 22.45 15.10 -4.94
CA ALA A 316 22.52 15.64 -6.30
C ALA A 316 21.18 15.53 -7.03
N LYS A 317 20.56 14.33 -7.02
CA LYS A 317 19.23 14.12 -7.61
C LYS A 317 18.16 15.01 -6.98
N ARG A 318 18.19 15.24 -5.66
CA ARG A 318 17.28 16.20 -5.01
C ARG A 318 17.51 17.62 -5.54
N GLU A 319 18.76 18.08 -5.55
CA GLU A 319 19.07 19.45 -5.99
C GLU A 319 18.67 19.65 -7.46
N MET A 320 18.89 18.67 -8.34
CA MET A 320 18.39 18.68 -9.72
C MET A 320 16.87 18.86 -9.78
N VAL A 321 16.11 18.07 -9.00
CA VAL A 321 14.63 18.17 -8.99
C VAL A 321 14.18 19.54 -8.45
N VAL A 322 14.88 20.09 -7.45
CA VAL A 322 14.61 21.44 -6.92
C VAL A 322 14.92 22.51 -7.98
N GLU A 323 16.03 22.35 -8.70
CA GLU A 323 16.42 23.23 -9.81
C GLU A 323 15.38 23.21 -10.93
N MET A 324 14.94 22.03 -11.38
CA MET A 324 13.84 21.88 -12.34
C MET A 324 12.56 22.62 -11.90
N ALA A 325 12.20 22.48 -10.62
CA ALA A 325 11.02 23.15 -10.07
C ALA A 325 11.17 24.68 -10.04
N ARG A 326 12.39 25.18 -9.82
CA ARG A 326 12.71 26.62 -9.77
C ARG A 326 12.82 27.23 -11.16
N ASP A 327 13.57 26.59 -12.05
CA ASP A 327 13.99 27.16 -13.32
C ASP A 327 12.99 26.82 -14.46
N HIS A 328 12.23 25.73 -14.30
CA HIS A 328 11.19 25.28 -15.23
C HIS A 328 9.83 25.08 -14.55
N THR A 329 9.42 25.96 -13.63
CA THR A 329 8.21 25.79 -12.78
C THR A 329 6.95 25.40 -13.55
N GLY A 330 6.67 26.05 -14.70
CA GLY A 330 5.47 25.75 -15.49
C GLY A 330 5.46 24.32 -16.03
N VAL A 331 6.60 23.85 -16.51
CA VAL A 331 6.79 22.50 -17.07
C VAL A 331 6.77 21.47 -15.94
N PHE A 332 7.45 21.76 -14.83
CA PHE A 332 7.47 20.92 -13.64
C PHE A 332 6.05 20.69 -13.09
N LEU A 333 5.24 21.75 -12.95
CA LEU A 333 3.84 21.63 -12.56
C LEU A 333 3.01 20.87 -13.61
N GLY A 334 3.33 21.03 -14.91
CA GLY A 334 2.78 20.23 -15.99
C GLY A 334 3.00 18.73 -15.79
N VAL A 335 4.22 18.32 -15.47
CA VAL A 335 4.54 16.91 -15.18
C VAL A 335 3.71 16.38 -14.01
N LEU A 336 3.66 17.12 -12.91
CA LEU A 336 2.95 16.68 -11.69
C LEU A 336 1.43 16.61 -11.86
N PHE A 337 0.81 17.59 -12.52
CA PHE A 337 -0.65 17.72 -12.54
C PHE A 337 -1.30 17.26 -13.86
N LYS A 338 -0.51 17.02 -14.91
CA LYS A 338 -1.01 16.57 -16.21
C LYS A 338 -0.37 15.27 -16.65
N ASP A 339 0.96 15.21 -16.78
CA ASP A 339 1.61 14.07 -17.44
C ASP A 339 1.58 12.80 -16.57
N LYS A 340 1.91 12.90 -15.27
CA LYS A 340 1.81 11.77 -14.33
C LYS A 340 0.36 11.26 -14.15
N PRO A 341 -0.66 12.11 -13.90
CA PRO A 341 -2.05 11.65 -13.86
C PRO A 341 -2.52 11.01 -15.16
N LEU A 342 -2.10 11.53 -16.32
CA LEU A 342 -2.44 10.96 -17.62
C LEU A 342 -1.81 9.58 -17.80
N LEU A 343 -0.55 9.41 -17.39
CA LEU A 343 0.14 8.12 -17.40
C LEU A 343 -0.58 7.10 -16.49
N LEU A 344 -0.90 7.49 -15.25
CA LEU A 344 -1.68 6.66 -14.32
C LEU A 344 -3.03 6.25 -14.90
N TYR A 345 -3.72 7.17 -15.56
CA TYR A 345 -4.98 6.87 -16.23
C TYR A 345 -4.80 5.84 -17.34
N ARG A 346 -3.78 5.98 -18.19
CA ARG A 346 -3.47 5.00 -19.25
C ARG A 346 -3.11 3.63 -18.68
N GLN A 347 -2.27 3.59 -17.65
CA GLN A 347 -1.92 2.36 -16.95
C GLN A 347 -3.15 1.70 -16.31
N ALA A 348 -4.06 2.47 -15.70
CA ALA A 348 -5.31 1.96 -15.16
C ALA A 348 -6.24 1.41 -16.26
N GLN A 349 -6.31 2.07 -17.43
CA GLN A 349 -7.07 1.57 -18.58
C GLN A 349 -6.50 0.25 -19.10
N TRP A 350 -5.17 0.16 -19.23
CA TRP A 350 -4.50 -1.06 -19.64
C TRP A 350 -4.71 -2.20 -18.63
N ALA A 351 -4.55 -1.91 -17.33
CA ALA A 351 -4.80 -2.88 -16.25
C ALA A 351 -6.26 -3.38 -16.28
N ALA A 352 -7.22 -2.51 -16.60
CA ALA A 352 -8.63 -2.85 -16.73
C ALA A 352 -9.00 -3.52 -18.07
N GLY A 353 -8.06 -3.68 -19.01
CA GLY A 353 -8.32 -4.25 -20.34
C GLY A 353 -9.13 -3.33 -21.25
N LEU A 354 -9.16 -2.02 -20.95
CA LEU A 354 -9.87 -1.01 -21.74
C LEU A 354 -9.01 -0.40 -22.84
N ALA A 355 -7.69 -0.62 -22.79
CA ALA A 355 -6.73 -0.17 -23.78
C ALA A 355 -5.73 -1.31 -24.07
N PRO A 356 -5.30 -1.47 -25.33
CA PRO A 356 -4.27 -2.43 -25.67
C PRO A 356 -2.92 -2.03 -25.07
N PHE A 357 -2.00 -2.99 -24.99
CA PHE A 357 -0.63 -2.76 -24.60
C PHE A 357 0.08 -1.87 -25.63
N ASP A 358 0.70 -0.79 -25.15
CA ASP A 358 1.48 0.14 -25.95
C ASP A 358 2.62 0.67 -25.07
N ALA A 359 3.83 0.11 -25.26
CA ALA A 359 4.99 0.39 -24.44
C ALA A 359 5.40 1.87 -24.46
N ASP A 360 5.16 2.56 -25.58
CA ASP A 360 5.48 3.99 -25.72
C ASP A 360 4.44 4.84 -24.99
N ARG A 361 3.16 4.49 -25.07
CA ARG A 361 2.11 5.21 -24.32
C ARG A 361 2.17 5.00 -22.82
N LEU A 362 2.66 3.84 -22.39
CA LEU A 362 2.83 3.44 -20.99
C LEU A 362 4.17 3.90 -20.41
N HIS A 363 5.04 4.51 -21.22
CA HIS A 363 6.36 5.02 -20.81
C HIS A 363 7.22 3.99 -20.07
N LEU A 364 7.08 2.70 -20.39
CA LEU A 364 7.77 1.63 -19.68
C LEU A 364 9.29 1.80 -19.76
N THR A 365 9.95 1.55 -18.63
CA THR A 365 11.41 1.51 -18.54
C THR A 365 11.98 0.44 -19.46
N ALA A 366 13.27 0.55 -19.84
CA ALA A 366 13.91 -0.46 -20.68
C ALA A 366 13.80 -1.88 -20.08
N ALA A 367 14.02 -2.01 -18.76
CA ALA A 367 13.86 -3.27 -18.03
C ALA A 367 12.43 -3.81 -18.09
N GLU A 368 11.40 -2.95 -17.98
CA GLU A 368 10.00 -3.37 -18.12
C GLU A 368 9.65 -3.80 -19.55
N ARG A 369 10.28 -3.20 -20.56
CA ARG A 369 10.09 -3.57 -21.98
C ARG A 369 10.74 -4.91 -22.31
N GLU A 370 11.90 -5.19 -21.72
CA GLU A 370 12.64 -6.44 -21.87
C GLU A 370 12.05 -7.57 -21.03
N GLY A 371 11.46 -7.22 -19.89
CA GLY A 371 10.69 -8.12 -19.05
C GLY A 371 9.52 -8.74 -19.81
N HIS A 372 9.23 -10.02 -19.53
CA HIS A 372 8.10 -10.72 -20.13
C HIS A 372 6.78 -10.16 -19.58
N ILE A 373 6.25 -9.13 -20.21
CA ILE A 373 4.87 -8.68 -19.99
C ILE A 373 3.94 -9.71 -20.60
N THR A 374 2.99 -10.20 -19.82
CA THR A 374 2.01 -11.18 -20.25
C THR A 374 1.28 -10.71 -21.51
N SER A 375 1.22 -11.59 -22.52
CA SER A 375 0.57 -11.27 -23.78
C SER A 375 -0.93 -10.94 -23.59
N GLU A 376 -1.51 -10.12 -24.47
CA GLU A 376 -2.95 -9.81 -24.39
C GLU A 376 -3.83 -11.06 -24.48
N GLU A 377 -3.41 -12.06 -25.27
CA GLU A 377 -4.10 -13.34 -25.41
C GLU A 377 -4.11 -14.12 -24.09
N GLU A 378 -2.96 -14.21 -23.42
CA GLU A 378 -2.83 -14.88 -22.13
C GLU A 378 -3.59 -14.13 -21.03
N ARG A 379 -3.54 -12.78 -21.01
CA ARG A 379 -4.37 -11.97 -20.11
C ARG A 379 -5.86 -12.19 -20.34
N ALA A 380 -6.28 -12.31 -21.60
CA ALA A 380 -7.66 -12.61 -21.97
C ALA A 380 -8.09 -14.01 -21.51
N LEU A 381 -7.22 -15.00 -21.67
CA LEU A 381 -7.44 -16.39 -21.30
C LEU A 381 -7.58 -16.55 -19.78
N GLU A 382 -6.63 -15.99 -19.02
CA GLU A 382 -6.56 -16.15 -17.55
C GLU A 382 -7.40 -15.11 -16.79
N GLY A 383 -7.88 -14.07 -17.50
CA GLY A 383 -8.68 -13.00 -16.93
C GLY A 383 -7.88 -12.09 -15.98
N TYR A 384 -6.61 -11.83 -16.32
CA TYR A 384 -5.71 -10.91 -15.60
C TYR A 384 -6.04 -9.44 -15.89
N TYR A 385 -7.24 -9.05 -15.49
CA TYR A 385 -7.73 -7.68 -15.60
C TYR A 385 -8.21 -7.14 -14.26
N TYR A 386 -7.94 -5.86 -14.05
CA TYR A 386 -8.53 -5.09 -12.98
C TYR A 386 -10.03 -4.91 -13.26
N ASN A 387 -10.85 -5.80 -12.69
CA ASN A 387 -12.29 -5.74 -12.85
C ASN A 387 -12.99 -5.71 -11.47
N PRO A 388 -13.27 -4.50 -10.94
CA PRO A 388 -13.92 -4.34 -9.64
C PRO A 388 -15.40 -4.76 -9.63
N LEU A 389 -15.98 -5.05 -10.80
CA LEU A 389 -17.38 -5.44 -10.95
C LEU A 389 -17.55 -6.88 -11.46
N ARG A 390 -16.51 -7.71 -11.29
CA ARG A 390 -16.60 -9.16 -11.48
C ARG A 390 -17.78 -9.73 -10.70
N TRP A 391 -18.43 -10.74 -11.27
CA TRP A 391 -19.67 -11.29 -10.68
C TRP A 391 -19.42 -11.86 -9.27
N GLU A 392 -18.25 -12.44 -9.02
CA GLU A 392 -17.83 -12.95 -7.71
C GLU A 392 -17.74 -11.79 -6.70
N VAL A 393 -17.12 -10.69 -7.11
CA VAL A 393 -16.96 -9.47 -6.30
C VAL A 393 -18.33 -8.86 -6.01
N VAL A 394 -19.18 -8.71 -7.02
CA VAL A 394 -20.55 -8.18 -6.88
C VAL A 394 -21.37 -9.05 -5.92
N ALA A 395 -21.28 -10.38 -6.02
CA ALA A 395 -21.97 -11.29 -5.11
C ALA A 395 -21.54 -11.08 -3.65
N VAL A 396 -20.23 -10.99 -3.39
CA VAL A 396 -19.70 -10.74 -2.04
C VAL A 396 -20.06 -9.33 -1.55
N LEU A 397 -20.02 -8.30 -2.41
CA LEU A 397 -20.44 -6.93 -2.08
C LEU A 397 -21.91 -6.88 -1.66
N LEU A 398 -22.79 -7.53 -2.43
CA LEU A 398 -24.22 -7.59 -2.13
C LEU A 398 -24.48 -8.32 -0.81
N LEU A 399 -23.78 -9.44 -0.57
CA LEU A 399 -23.88 -10.19 0.67
C LEU A 399 -23.37 -9.39 1.88
N ALA A 400 -22.22 -8.73 1.75
CA ALA A 400 -21.66 -7.87 2.80
C ALA A 400 -22.57 -6.68 3.09
N ALA A 401 -23.11 -6.02 2.07
CA ALA A 401 -24.08 -4.94 2.21
C ALA A 401 -25.36 -5.41 2.93
N PHE A 402 -25.87 -6.59 2.56
CA PHE A 402 -27.05 -7.18 3.19
C PHE A 402 -26.80 -7.50 4.68
N LEU A 403 -25.66 -8.09 5.01
CA LEU A 403 -25.29 -8.45 6.38
C LEU A 403 -25.01 -7.22 7.26
N ALA A 404 -24.44 -6.15 6.69
CA ALA A 404 -24.17 -4.90 7.40
C ALA A 404 -25.46 -4.20 7.85
N GLY A 405 -26.50 -4.20 7.01
CA GLY A 405 -27.83 -3.70 7.35
C GLY A 405 -27.97 -2.16 7.41
N ARG A 406 -29.13 -1.70 7.92
CA ARG A 406 -29.58 -0.29 7.87
C ARG A 406 -28.66 0.79 8.46
N PRO A 407 -27.88 0.57 9.54
CA PRO A 407 -27.11 1.66 10.12
C PRO A 407 -25.94 2.13 9.23
N LEU A 408 -25.69 1.44 8.11
CA LEU A 408 -24.61 1.77 7.17
C LEU A 408 -24.79 3.16 6.56
N TRP A 409 -26.02 3.64 6.29
CA TRP A 409 -26.19 5.00 5.76
C TRP A 409 -25.68 6.08 6.73
N ARG A 410 -26.02 5.95 8.02
CA ARG A 410 -25.68 6.97 9.04
C ARG A 410 -24.18 7.01 9.30
N GLN A 411 -23.53 5.85 9.31
CA GLN A 411 -22.08 5.78 9.47
C GLN A 411 -21.32 5.93 8.14
N GLY A 412 -22.02 5.73 7.02
CA GLY A 412 -21.48 5.59 5.68
C GLY A 412 -20.80 6.84 5.17
N LEU A 413 -21.36 8.03 5.45
CA LEU A 413 -20.69 9.29 5.11
C LEU A 413 -19.32 9.39 5.79
N GLY A 414 -19.26 8.96 7.05
CA GLY A 414 -18.04 8.97 7.81
C GLY A 414 -17.01 7.92 7.37
N LEU A 415 -17.45 6.80 6.80
CA LEU A 415 -16.56 5.80 6.18
C LEU A 415 -16.11 6.27 4.79
N ALA A 416 -17.01 6.87 4.01
CA ALA A 416 -16.69 7.45 2.70
C ALA A 416 -15.66 8.58 2.82
N ALA A 417 -15.81 9.48 3.81
CA ALA A 417 -14.80 10.51 4.09
C ALA A 417 -13.44 9.92 4.47
N MET A 418 -13.44 8.82 5.23
CA MET A 418 -12.21 8.11 5.62
C MET A 418 -11.53 7.49 4.40
N CYS A 419 -12.26 6.71 3.59
CA CYS A 419 -11.73 6.12 2.36
C CYS A 419 -11.29 7.18 1.35
N GLY A 420 -12.03 8.28 1.22
CA GLY A 420 -11.63 9.42 0.40
C GLY A 420 -10.31 10.05 0.87
N CYS A 421 -10.10 10.17 2.19
CA CYS A 421 -8.83 10.61 2.74
C CYS A 421 -7.70 9.63 2.37
N VAL A 422 -7.90 8.32 2.57
CA VAL A 422 -6.91 7.30 2.20
C VAL A 422 -6.61 7.33 0.69
N LEU A 423 -7.62 7.54 -0.16
CA LEU A 423 -7.45 7.64 -1.61
C LEU A 423 -6.64 8.86 -2.04
N VAL A 424 -6.86 10.02 -1.41
CA VAL A 424 -6.08 11.23 -1.69
C VAL A 424 -4.62 11.02 -1.29
N PHE A 425 -4.37 10.42 -0.13
CA PHE A 425 -2.99 10.19 0.33
C PHE A 425 -2.29 9.05 -0.42
N SER A 426 -3.01 8.01 -0.87
CA SER A 426 -2.40 6.94 -1.68
C SER A 426 -1.98 7.42 -3.07
N PHE A 427 -2.50 8.56 -3.53
CA PHE A 427 -2.09 9.22 -4.76
C PHE A 427 -0.77 10.01 -4.60
N LEU A 428 -0.40 10.43 -3.38
CA LEU A 428 0.79 11.26 -3.15
C LEU A 428 2.09 10.62 -3.62
N PRO A 429 2.42 9.35 -3.30
CA PRO A 429 3.63 8.73 -3.81
C PRO A 429 3.66 8.74 -5.33
N LEU A 430 2.54 8.43 -6.00
CA LEU A 430 2.44 8.39 -7.46
C LEU A 430 2.66 9.76 -8.12
N MET A 431 2.36 10.85 -7.41
CA MET A 431 2.63 12.21 -7.88
C MET A 431 4.08 12.62 -7.63
N LEU A 432 4.66 12.22 -6.49
CA LEU A 432 6.02 12.59 -6.13
C LEU A 432 7.05 11.76 -6.91
N THR A 433 6.79 10.48 -7.12
CA THR A 433 7.68 9.54 -7.82
C THR A 433 7.22 9.30 -9.26
N TYR A 434 8.00 8.54 -10.02
CA TYR A 434 7.53 7.96 -11.26
C TYR A 434 6.36 7.00 -10.96
N PRO A 435 5.21 7.12 -11.65
CA PRO A 435 4.05 6.26 -11.44
C PRO A 435 4.30 4.90 -12.07
N HIS A 436 5.03 4.06 -11.36
CA HIS A 436 5.21 2.68 -11.75
C HIS A 436 3.89 1.90 -11.62
N LEU A 437 3.65 0.99 -12.58
CA LEU A 437 2.43 0.21 -12.66
C LEU A 437 2.20 -0.62 -11.38
N TYR A 438 3.28 -1.08 -10.73
CA TYR A 438 3.24 -1.82 -9.48
C TYR A 438 3.04 -0.93 -8.23
N LEU A 439 3.47 0.35 -8.24
CA LEU A 439 3.16 1.30 -7.15
C LEU A 439 1.66 1.64 -7.14
N MET A 440 0.97 1.39 -8.26
CA MET A 440 -0.48 1.49 -8.33
C MET A 440 -1.18 0.44 -7.47
N GLY A 441 -0.54 -0.64 -7.01
CA GLY A 441 -1.23 -1.71 -6.29
C GLY A 441 -2.03 -1.20 -5.08
N ALA A 442 -1.40 -0.39 -4.22
CA ALA A 442 -2.09 0.22 -3.09
C ALA A 442 -3.15 1.25 -3.54
N PHE A 443 -2.86 2.04 -4.56
CA PHE A 443 -3.81 3.01 -5.11
C PHE A 443 -5.06 2.34 -5.71
N LEU A 444 -4.90 1.33 -6.56
CA LEU A 444 -5.97 0.53 -7.16
C LEU A 444 -6.80 -0.21 -6.11
N THR A 445 -6.14 -0.73 -5.06
CA THR A 445 -6.83 -1.34 -3.91
C THR A 445 -7.70 -0.31 -3.20
N VAL A 446 -7.16 0.88 -2.92
CA VAL A 446 -7.89 1.96 -2.24
C VAL A 446 -8.97 2.57 -3.14
N LEU A 447 -8.76 2.61 -4.46
CA LEU A 447 -9.73 3.03 -5.45
C LEU A 447 -10.93 2.08 -5.46
N ALA A 448 -10.68 0.77 -5.51
CA ALA A 448 -11.72 -0.26 -5.39
C ALA A 448 -12.46 -0.13 -4.06
N LEU A 449 -11.73 -0.06 -2.93
CA LEU A 449 -12.31 0.11 -1.59
C LEU A 449 -13.25 1.33 -1.54
N THR A 450 -12.79 2.47 -2.02
CA THR A 450 -13.56 3.72 -2.03
C THR A 450 -14.79 3.58 -2.92
N GLY A 451 -14.64 3.00 -4.12
CA GLY A 451 -15.74 2.70 -5.02
C GLY A 451 -16.80 1.79 -4.39
N TYR A 452 -16.39 0.73 -3.68
CA TYR A 452 -17.30 -0.18 -2.98
C TYR A 452 -18.05 0.50 -1.85
N VAL A 453 -17.35 1.31 -1.02
CA VAL A 453 -18.00 2.08 0.05
C VAL A 453 -19.03 3.04 -0.54
N LEU A 454 -18.68 3.78 -1.60
CA LEU A 454 -19.59 4.72 -2.25
C LEU A 454 -20.78 3.99 -2.90
N LEU A 455 -20.55 2.90 -3.62
CA LEU A 455 -21.60 2.09 -4.23
C LEU A 455 -22.61 1.61 -3.18
N VAL A 456 -22.12 1.09 -2.06
CA VAL A 456 -23.00 0.54 -1.03
C VAL A 456 -23.75 1.65 -0.29
N VAL A 457 -23.06 2.74 0.07
CA VAL A 457 -23.66 3.87 0.80
C VAL A 457 -24.66 4.64 -0.07
N VAL A 458 -24.30 4.95 -1.32
CA VAL A 458 -25.07 5.83 -2.21
C VAL A 458 -26.13 5.07 -3.01
N VAL A 459 -25.85 3.84 -3.45
CA VAL A 459 -26.75 3.11 -4.36
C VAL A 459 -27.54 2.02 -3.62
N LEU A 460 -26.84 1.07 -2.98
CA LEU A 460 -27.51 -0.10 -2.41
C LEU A 460 -28.34 0.24 -1.18
N THR A 461 -27.88 1.14 -0.33
CA THR A 461 -28.58 1.47 0.92
C THR A 461 -29.95 2.11 0.67
N PRO A 462 -30.12 3.10 -0.24
CA PRO A 462 -31.44 3.61 -0.60
C PRO A 462 -32.39 2.55 -1.17
N ILE A 463 -31.90 1.67 -2.05
CA ILE A 463 -32.70 0.59 -2.65
C ILE A 463 -33.23 -0.34 -1.54
N MET A 464 -32.36 -0.76 -0.61
CA MET A 464 -32.76 -1.62 0.51
C MET A 464 -33.76 -0.94 1.48
N LEU A 465 -33.72 0.40 1.58
CA LEU A 465 -34.70 1.14 2.38
C LEU A 465 -36.09 1.13 1.74
N VAL A 466 -36.17 1.19 0.41
CA VAL A 466 -37.44 1.15 -0.36
C VAL A 466 -38.03 -0.26 -0.36
N LEU A 467 -37.22 -1.29 -0.58
CA LEU A 467 -37.71 -2.68 -0.74
C LEU A 467 -38.17 -3.34 0.57
N ARG A 468 -37.80 -2.81 1.74
CA ARG A 468 -38.22 -3.45 3.00
C ARG A 468 -39.69 -3.16 3.28
N PRO A 469 -40.54 -4.20 3.42
CA PRO A 469 -41.94 -3.99 3.78
C PRO A 469 -42.00 -3.17 5.06
N LYS A 470 -42.83 -2.11 5.06
CA LYS A 470 -43.16 -1.40 6.30
C LYS A 470 -43.59 -2.48 7.30
N PRO A 471 -43.02 -2.53 8.51
CA PRO A 471 -43.50 -3.47 9.51
C PRO A 471 -45.00 -3.28 9.58
N SER A 472 -45.74 -4.29 9.12
CA SER A 472 -47.20 -4.27 9.12
C SER A 472 -47.55 -4.08 10.57
N GLY A 473 -47.95 -2.85 10.92
CA GLY A 473 -48.32 -2.53 12.28
C GLY A 473 -49.31 -3.59 12.69
N LEU A 474 -48.95 -4.35 13.72
CA LEU A 474 -49.92 -4.99 14.58
C LEU A 474 -50.79 -3.83 15.09
N ARG A 475 -51.80 -3.48 14.30
CA ARG A 475 -53.00 -2.80 14.77
C ARG A 475 -53.73 -3.88 15.55
N GLY A 476 -53.42 -3.96 16.84
CA GLY A 476 -54.02 -4.83 17.83
C GLY A 476 -53.77 -4.21 19.18
#